data_AF-H1SIH9-F1
#
_entry.id   AF-H1SIH9-F1
#
_cell.length_a   1.000
_cell.length_b   1.000
_cell.length_c   1.000
_cell.angle_alpha   90.00
_cell.angle_beta   90.00
_cell.angle_gamma   90.00
#
_symmetry.space_group_name_H-M   'P 1'
#
loop_
_entity.id
_entity.type
_entity.pdbx_description
1 polymer ?
#
loop_
_entity_poly.entity_id
_entity_poly.type
_entity_poly.pdbx_seq_one_letter_code
_entity_poly.pdbx_strand_id
1 'polypeptide(L)'
;MDFRLGDADEESEMAGVIREGDRLSRGGEVLRGGTRKFLGQALARRTDPVRCDVHGRSRIAQGNPNIRDGNLEVAEDGHLCECGCALISSLPNSGSRQVADGD
;
A
#
# COMPACT_ATOMS: atom_id res chain seq x y z
N MET A 1 17.48 -26.77 12.22
CA MET A 1 16.20 -26.76 11.44
C MET A 1 15.51 -25.48 11.83
N ASP A 2 16.00 -24.39 11.26
CA ASP A 2 15.84 -23.06 11.82
C ASP A 2 14.74 -22.41 10.99
N PHE A 3 13.49 -22.64 11.41
CA PHE A 3 12.34 -21.86 10.98
C PHE A 3 12.53 -20.43 11.49
N ARG A 4 13.43 -19.68 10.85
CA ARG A 4 13.54 -18.23 10.99
C ARG A 4 12.28 -17.64 10.36
N LEU A 5 11.20 -17.64 11.13
CA LEU A 5 10.01 -16.86 10.87
C LEU A 5 10.26 -15.48 11.47
N GLY A 6 10.22 -14.43 10.64
CA GLY A 6 9.93 -13.10 11.15
C GLY A 6 10.87 -11.96 10.76
N ASP A 7 11.50 -11.97 9.58
CA ASP A 7 12.05 -10.74 9.01
C ASP A 7 11.00 -10.11 8.09
N ALA A 8 9.98 -9.46 8.67
CA ALA A 8 8.95 -8.79 7.87
C ALA A 8 8.36 -7.52 8.50
N ASP A 9 8.99 -6.91 9.50
CA ASP A 9 8.47 -5.65 10.06
C ASP A 9 9.60 -4.94 10.79
N GLU A 10 10.32 -4.03 10.12
CA GLU A 10 11.09 -2.91 10.68
C GLU A 10 12.05 -2.43 9.59
N GLU A 11 11.70 -1.35 8.88
CA GLU A 11 12.56 -0.23 8.47
C GLU A 11 11.66 0.77 7.71
N SER A 12 10.94 1.57 8.51
CA SER A 12 10.48 2.93 8.22
C SER A 12 11.63 3.74 7.56
N GLU A 13 11.50 4.74 6.69
CA GLU A 13 10.54 5.81 6.50
C GLU A 13 10.71 6.34 5.05
N MET A 14 9.76 6.05 4.15
CA MET A 14 9.44 6.90 3.00
C MET A 14 8.16 6.34 2.37
N ALA A 15 7.12 7.15 2.38
CA ALA A 15 5.75 6.73 2.12
C ALA A 15 5.57 6.12 0.72
N GLY A 16 5.63 4.79 0.59
CA GLY A 16 5.57 4.08 -0.69
C GLY A 16 4.16 3.96 -1.27
N VAL A 17 4.08 3.89 -2.60
CA VAL A 17 2.81 3.56 -3.27
C VAL A 17 2.42 2.11 -2.99
N ILE A 18 1.11 1.86 -2.86
CA ILE A 18 0.56 0.51 -2.64
C ILE A 18 0.30 -0.17 -3.99
N ARG A 19 0.59 -1.47 -4.04
CA ARG A 19 0.46 -2.31 -5.22
C ARG A 19 -0.38 -3.54 -4.93
N GLU A 20 -0.76 -4.23 -5.99
CA GLU A 20 -1.36 -5.56 -5.91
C GLU A 20 -0.42 -6.53 -5.18
N GLY A 21 -0.96 -7.22 -4.17
CA GLY A 21 -0.22 -8.10 -3.27
C GLY A 21 0.38 -7.42 -2.04
N ASP A 22 0.30 -6.09 -1.90
CA ASP A 22 0.74 -5.42 -0.66
C ASP A 22 -0.16 -5.77 0.51
N ARG A 23 0.44 -5.81 1.70
CA ARG A 23 -0.22 -6.29 2.92
C ARG A 23 -0.95 -5.17 3.67
N LEU A 24 -1.88 -5.56 4.52
CA LEU A 24 -2.56 -4.66 5.46
C LEU A 24 -1.98 -4.84 6.86
N SER A 25 -2.02 -3.78 7.67
CA SER A 25 -1.52 -3.75 9.05
C SER A 25 -2.13 -4.81 9.97
N ARG A 26 -3.37 -5.22 9.72
CA ARG A 26 -4.04 -6.30 10.49
C ARG A 26 -4.09 -7.64 9.75
N GLY A 27 -3.24 -7.82 8.73
CA GLY A 27 -3.26 -8.99 7.87
C GLY A 27 -4.25 -8.85 6.71
N GLY A 28 -3.89 -9.48 5.59
CA GLY A 28 -4.56 -9.37 4.31
C GLY A 28 -3.64 -8.88 3.19
N GLU A 29 -4.21 -8.75 1.99
CA GLU A 29 -3.53 -8.37 0.77
C GLU A 29 -4.43 -7.57 -0.20
N VAL A 30 -3.83 -6.75 -1.04
CA VAL A 30 -4.54 -6.11 -2.15
C VAL A 30 -4.77 -7.13 -3.27
N LEU A 31 -6.03 -7.36 -3.63
CA LEU A 31 -6.40 -8.38 -4.62
C LEU A 31 -6.23 -7.90 -6.06
N ARG A 32 -6.40 -6.60 -6.30
CA ARG A 32 -6.38 -6.05 -7.65
C ARG A 32 -5.82 -4.65 -7.67
N GLY A 33 -4.90 -4.42 -8.60
CA GLY A 33 -4.44 -3.08 -8.94
C GLY A 33 -5.12 -2.51 -10.20
N GLY A 34 -4.75 -1.28 -10.49
CA GLY A 34 -5.16 -0.53 -11.67
C GLY A 34 -4.37 -0.85 -12.93
N THR A 35 -4.41 0.09 -13.88
CA THR A 35 -3.77 -0.09 -15.18
C THR A 35 -2.30 0.30 -15.12
N ARG A 36 -1.94 1.32 -14.34
CA ARG A 36 -0.52 1.65 -14.09
C ARG A 36 0.12 0.56 -13.25
N LYS A 37 1.31 0.19 -13.70
CA LYS A 37 2.20 -0.71 -12.97
C LYS A 37 3.43 0.06 -12.53
N PHE A 38 3.82 -0.13 -11.27
CA PHE A 38 5.03 0.40 -10.71
C PHE A 38 5.96 -0.76 -10.37
N LEU A 39 7.18 -0.74 -10.94
CA LEU A 39 8.14 -1.84 -10.85
C LEU A 39 7.54 -3.21 -11.27
N GLY A 40 6.64 -3.20 -12.27
CA GLY A 40 6.02 -4.41 -12.82
C GLY A 40 4.74 -4.88 -12.10
N GLN A 41 4.37 -4.31 -10.95
CA GLN A 41 3.13 -4.63 -10.22
C GLN A 41 2.09 -3.53 -10.36
N ALA A 42 0.82 -3.90 -10.46
CA ALA A 42 -0.28 -2.95 -10.63
C ALA A 42 -0.49 -2.10 -9.36
N LEU A 43 -0.63 -0.79 -9.51
CA LEU A 43 -0.86 0.14 -8.40
C LEU A 43 -2.28 -0.01 -7.85
N ALA A 44 -2.42 -0.13 -6.53
CA ALA A 44 -3.71 -0.15 -5.89
C ALA A 44 -4.33 1.25 -5.89
N ARG A 45 -5.64 1.37 -6.14
CA ARG A 45 -6.31 2.66 -6.20
C ARG A 45 -7.47 2.72 -5.23
N ARG A 46 -7.94 3.94 -4.95
CA ARG A 46 -9.16 4.16 -4.21
C ARG A 46 -10.28 3.36 -4.87
N THR A 47 -11.04 2.64 -4.07
CA THR A 47 -12.10 1.69 -4.46
C THR A 47 -11.66 0.31 -4.95
N ASP A 48 -10.35 0.02 -5.10
CA ASP A 48 -9.90 -1.31 -5.47
C ASP A 48 -10.19 -2.33 -4.34
N PRO A 49 -10.53 -3.58 -4.70
CA PRO A 49 -10.84 -4.62 -3.73
C PRO A 49 -9.57 -5.11 -3.02
N VAL A 50 -9.67 -5.21 -1.71
CA VAL A 50 -8.63 -5.78 -0.84
C VAL A 50 -9.22 -6.93 -0.05
N ARG A 51 -8.38 -7.87 0.33
CA ARG A 51 -8.73 -8.96 1.23
C ARG A 51 -8.10 -8.66 2.57
N CYS A 52 -8.90 -8.49 3.61
CA CYS A 52 -8.43 -8.47 4.98
C CYS A 52 -8.67 -9.85 5.60
N ASP A 53 -7.68 -10.43 6.27
CA ASP A 53 -7.88 -11.73 6.92
C ASP A 53 -8.79 -11.64 8.17
N VAL A 54 -8.92 -10.44 8.74
CA VAL A 54 -9.77 -10.20 9.92
C VAL A 54 -11.24 -9.96 9.56
N HIS A 55 -11.51 -9.15 8.53
CA HIS A 55 -12.89 -8.74 8.15
C HIS A 55 -13.36 -9.34 6.82
N GLY A 56 -12.47 -9.97 6.06
CA GLY A 56 -12.74 -10.48 4.71
C GLY A 56 -12.56 -9.42 3.61
N ARG A 57 -13.36 -9.54 2.55
CA ARG A 57 -13.34 -8.66 1.37
C ARG A 57 -13.71 -7.21 1.74
N SER A 58 -12.77 -6.29 1.56
CA SER A 58 -12.91 -4.86 1.82
C SER A 58 -12.48 -4.06 0.58
N ARG A 59 -12.48 -2.73 0.67
CA ARG A 59 -11.94 -1.86 -0.40
C ARG A 59 -11.14 -0.73 0.20
N ILE A 60 -10.33 -0.10 -0.63
CA ILE A 60 -9.55 1.07 -0.25
C ILE A 60 -10.46 2.30 -0.17
N ALA A 61 -10.55 2.92 1.00
CA ALA A 61 -11.38 4.11 1.21
C ALA A 61 -10.63 5.41 0.87
N GLN A 62 -9.31 5.42 1.07
CA GLN A 62 -8.45 6.60 0.89
C GLN A 62 -7.46 6.45 -0.27
N GLY A 63 -7.21 7.54 -1.00
CA GLY A 63 -6.25 7.60 -2.09
C GLY A 63 -5.56 8.96 -2.11
N ASN A 64 -4.38 9.04 -2.71
CA ASN A 64 -3.59 10.25 -2.77
C ASN A 64 -4.02 11.06 -4.00
N PRO A 65 -4.49 12.31 -3.83
CA PRO A 65 -4.80 13.17 -4.96
C PRO A 65 -3.56 13.57 -5.79
N ASN A 66 -2.35 13.47 -5.25
CA ASN A 66 -1.10 13.76 -5.96
C ASN A 66 -0.71 12.64 -6.94
N ILE A 67 -1.06 11.39 -6.63
CA ILE A 67 -0.76 10.22 -7.49
C ILE A 67 -2.06 9.66 -8.03
N ARG A 68 -2.34 9.88 -9.31
CA ARG A 68 -3.57 9.42 -9.97
C ARG A 68 -3.25 8.44 -11.10
N ASP A 69 -3.89 7.29 -11.05
CA ASP A 69 -3.93 6.33 -12.16
C ASP A 69 -5.14 6.62 -13.05
N GLY A 70 -4.95 7.53 -14.00
CA GLY A 70 -6.04 7.99 -14.87
C GLY A 70 -7.03 8.85 -14.08
N ASN A 71 -8.22 8.32 -13.81
CA ASN A 71 -9.29 9.02 -13.08
C ASN A 71 -9.43 8.58 -11.61
N LEU A 72 -8.60 7.64 -11.15
CA LEU A 72 -8.65 7.10 -9.80
C LEU A 72 -7.37 7.45 -9.04
N GLU A 73 -7.52 7.82 -7.78
CA GLU A 73 -6.42 8.17 -6.88
C GLU A 73 -5.71 6.89 -6.41
N VAL A 74 -4.39 6.87 -6.46
CA VAL A 74 -3.57 5.72 -6.04
C VAL A 74 -3.49 5.68 -4.53
N ALA A 75 -3.55 4.47 -3.95
CA ALA A 75 -3.38 4.27 -2.53
C ALA A 75 -1.90 4.28 -2.16
N GLU A 76 -1.57 4.86 -1.01
CA GLU A 76 -0.23 4.90 -0.44
C GLU A 76 -0.23 4.21 0.91
N ASP A 77 0.96 3.95 1.44
CA ASP A 77 1.10 3.43 2.79
C ASP A 77 0.43 4.35 3.83
N GLY A 78 -0.09 3.72 4.87
CA GLY A 78 -0.86 4.41 5.90
C GLY A 78 -2.30 4.74 5.49
N HIS A 79 -2.70 4.58 4.22
CA HIS A 79 -4.09 4.79 3.84
C HIS A 79 -5.04 3.75 4.43
N LEU A 80 -6.21 4.23 4.84
CA LEU A 80 -7.23 3.39 5.43
C LEU A 80 -8.12 2.75 4.37
N CYS A 81 -8.43 1.48 4.62
CA CYS A 81 -9.46 0.73 3.93
C CYS A 81 -10.83 0.96 4.59
N GLU A 82 -11.92 0.61 3.91
CA GLU A 82 -13.29 0.69 4.45
C GLU A 82 -13.47 -0.16 5.73
N CYS A 83 -12.63 -1.18 5.92
CA CYS A 83 -12.60 -1.98 7.14
C CYS A 83 -11.84 -1.32 8.32
N GLY A 84 -11.22 -0.15 8.11
CA GLY A 84 -10.40 0.54 9.10
C GLY A 84 -8.98 -0.01 9.27
N CYS A 85 -8.52 -0.88 8.36
CA CYS A 85 -7.12 -1.33 8.33
C CYS A 85 -6.27 -0.38 7.50
N ALA A 86 -5.03 -0.13 7.94
CA ALA A 86 -4.05 0.62 7.17
C ALA A 86 -3.33 -0.28 6.16
N LEU A 87 -3.04 0.27 4.99
CA LEU A 87 -2.24 -0.38 3.96
C LEU A 87 -0.75 -0.20 4.27
N ILE A 88 0.03 -1.25 4.04
CA ILE A 88 1.48 -1.26 4.25
C ILE A 88 2.13 -1.50 2.89
N SER A 89 2.93 -0.54 2.42
CA SER A 89 3.72 -0.72 1.21
C SER A 89 4.96 -1.54 1.51
N SER A 90 5.22 -2.53 0.69
CA SER A 90 6.48 -3.27 0.67
C SER A 90 7.61 -2.50 -0.05
N LEU A 91 7.35 -1.27 -0.52
CA LEU A 91 8.35 -0.41 -1.17
C LEU A 91 8.71 0.79 -0.28
N PRO A 92 9.85 0.76 0.44
CA PRO A 92 10.27 1.86 1.30
C PRO A 92 10.78 3.11 0.56
N ASN A 93 10.82 3.15 -0.78
CA ASN A 93 11.57 4.17 -1.54
C ASN A 93 10.81 4.83 -2.71
N SER A 94 9.48 4.82 -2.70
CA SER A 94 8.68 5.34 -3.83
C SER A 94 7.85 6.59 -3.52
N GLY A 95 7.88 7.06 -2.27
CA GLY A 95 7.22 8.29 -1.82
C GLY A 95 7.99 9.55 -2.17
N SER A 96 7.36 10.46 -2.88
CA SER A 96 7.90 11.80 -3.15
C SER A 96 7.84 12.67 -1.89
N ARG A 97 8.69 12.40 -0.89
CA ARG A 97 8.93 13.36 0.20
C ARG A 97 10.34 13.23 0.76
N GLN A 98 11.34 13.55 -0.07
CA GLN A 98 12.55 14.15 0.47
C GLN A 98 12.19 15.56 0.91
N VAL A 99 11.90 15.72 2.21
CA VAL A 99 12.04 17.04 2.83
C VAL A 99 13.51 17.42 2.71
N ALA A 100 13.75 18.57 2.10
CA ALA A 100 15.07 19.14 1.99
C ALA A 100 15.48 19.66 3.38
N ASP A 101 16.41 18.97 4.03
CA ASP A 101 17.25 19.59 5.05
C ASP A 101 18.16 20.59 4.33
N GLY A 102 17.83 21.87 4.45
CA GLY A 102 18.65 22.99 3.99
C GLY A 102 19.71 23.34 5.03
N ASP A 103 20.95 23.44 4.57
CA ASP A 103 22.10 24.04 5.26
C ASP A 103 22.29 25.49 4.80
#